data_AF-A0A931F3X9-F1
#
_entry.id   AF-A0A931F3X9-F1
#
_cell.length_a   1.000
_cell.length_b   1.000
_cell.length_c   1.000
_cell.angle_alpha   90.00
_cell.angle_beta   90.00
_cell.angle_gamma   90.00
#
_symmetry.space_group_name_H-M   'P 1'
#
loop_
_entity.id
_entity.type
_entity.pdbx_description
1 polymer ?
#
loop_
_entity_poly.entity_id
_entity_poly.type
_entity_poly.pdbx_seq_one_letter_code
_entity_poly.pdbx_strand_id
1 'polypeptide(L)'
;MLVAAEHGILYLVSFVLLALGVGILVLMILMIVQGGASGAEKIIGILEELLLVLIVLEIFVTVQTHLSGGRLQLEPFIIVGIIAIIRHILSVVVRLTIPAIPANPAESRQQLMELVVYAGSAFILVAALALARWSQRRPAPSAGGRGDSGASG
;
A
#
# COMPACT_ATOMS: atom_id res chain seq x y z
N MET A 1 -15.82 -28.00 10.95
CA MET A 1 -15.65 -27.86 9.50
C MET A 1 -15.24 -26.44 9.09
N LEU A 2 -15.87 -25.36 9.59
CA LEU A 2 -15.43 -23.98 9.29
C LEU A 2 -13.96 -23.70 9.63
N VAL A 3 -13.49 -24.11 10.82
CA VAL A 3 -12.09 -23.88 11.26
C VAL A 3 -11.06 -24.55 10.34
N ALA A 4 -11.36 -25.74 9.81
CA ALA A 4 -10.46 -26.43 8.89
C ALA A 4 -10.39 -25.73 7.52
N ALA A 5 -11.53 -25.19 7.04
CA ALA A 5 -11.58 -24.41 5.81
C ALA A 5 -10.84 -23.07 5.96
N GLU A 6 -10.97 -22.40 7.11
CA GLU A 6 -10.26 -21.17 7.45
C GLU A 6 -8.74 -21.36 7.40
N HIS A 7 -8.22 -22.40 8.08
CA HIS A 7 -6.79 -22.72 8.06
C HIS A 7 -6.30 -23.07 6.64
N GLY A 8 -7.11 -23.82 5.87
CA GLY A 8 -6.77 -24.15 4.48
C GLY A 8 -6.65 -22.91 3.58
N ILE A 9 -7.59 -21.97 3.69
CA ILE A 9 -7.58 -20.71 2.93
C ILE A 9 -6.38 -19.84 3.32
N LEU A 10 -6.10 -19.71 4.61
CA LEU A 10 -5.00 -18.87 5.09
C LEU A 10 -3.62 -19.42 4.72
N TYR A 11 -3.46 -20.75 4.73
CA TYR A 11 -2.23 -21.40 4.29
C TYR A 11 -2.02 -21.20 2.79
N LEU A 12 -3.09 -21.33 1.99
CA LEU A 12 -3.06 -21.05 0.56
C LEU A 12 -2.67 -19.58 0.28
N VAL A 13 -3.31 -18.63 0.97
CA VAL A 13 -3.01 -17.20 0.83
C VAL A 13 -1.56 -16.89 1.20
N SER A 14 -1.07 -17.43 2.32
CA SER A 14 0.32 -17.27 2.75
C SER A 14 1.31 -17.83 1.73
N PHE A 15 1.03 -19.02 1.18
CA PHE A 15 1.85 -19.64 0.15
C PHE A 15 1.90 -18.80 -1.13
N VAL A 16 0.75 -18.28 -1.58
CA VAL A 16 0.66 -17.42 -2.78
C VAL A 16 1.40 -16.10 -2.56
N LEU A 17 1.23 -15.45 -1.41
CA LEU A 17 1.96 -14.22 -1.06
C LEU A 17 3.47 -14.45 -1.06
N LEU A 18 3.93 -15.54 -0.42
CA LEU A 18 5.34 -15.88 -0.39
C LEU A 18 5.88 -16.12 -1.80
N ALA A 19 5.19 -16.93 -2.61
CA ALA A 19 5.58 -17.22 -3.99
C ALA A 19 5.64 -15.95 -4.85
N LEU A 20 4.67 -15.05 -4.69
CA LEU A 20 4.63 -13.76 -5.38
C LEU A 20 5.83 -12.88 -4.98
N GLY A 21 6.10 -12.75 -3.68
CA GLY A 21 7.20 -11.94 -3.18
C GLY A 21 8.55 -12.45 -3.68
N VAL A 22 8.77 -13.77 -3.63
CA VAL A 22 9.96 -14.42 -4.19
C VAL A 22 10.05 -14.24 -5.69
N GLY A 23 8.95 -14.42 -6.43
CA GLY A 23 8.92 -14.26 -7.89
C GLY A 23 9.32 -12.85 -8.32
N ILE A 24 8.79 -11.82 -7.67
CA ILE A 24 9.15 -10.42 -7.92
C ILE A 24 10.64 -10.20 -7.62
N LEU A 25 11.14 -10.70 -6.49
CA LEU A 25 12.56 -10.60 -6.11
C LEU A 25 13.49 -11.22 -7.16
N VAL A 26 13.14 -12.41 -7.66
CA VAL A 26 13.93 -13.11 -8.68
C VAL A 26 13.92 -12.32 -10.00
N LEU A 27 12.75 -11.86 -10.45
CA LEU A 27 12.64 -11.05 -11.67
C LEU A 27 13.44 -9.75 -11.56
N MET A 28 13.37 -9.06 -10.42
CA MET A 28 14.16 -7.87 -10.13
C MET A 28 15.66 -8.14 -10.27
N ILE A 29 16.16 -9.22 -9.63
CA ILE A 29 17.57 -9.58 -9.71
C ILE A 29 17.98 -9.89 -11.15
N LEU A 30 17.17 -10.65 -11.89
CA LEU A 30 17.43 -10.98 -13.29
C LEU A 30 17.49 -9.72 -14.16
N MET A 31 16.55 -8.78 -13.98
CA MET A 31 16.56 -7.50 -14.69
C MET A 31 17.78 -6.65 -14.36
N ILE A 32 18.23 -6.62 -13.10
CA ILE A 32 19.42 -5.88 -12.68
C ILE A 32 20.68 -6.45 -13.33
N VAL A 33 20.82 -7.78 -13.35
CA VAL A 33 21.99 -8.48 -13.88
C VAL A 33 22.05 -8.41 -15.41
N GLN A 34 20.90 -8.48 -16.09
CA GLN A 34 20.82 -8.49 -17.55
C GLN A 34 20.66 -7.08 -18.16
N GLY A 35 20.20 -6.09 -17.39
CA GLY A 35 19.86 -4.75 -17.86
C GLY A 35 21.00 -3.73 -17.78
N GLY A 36 21.34 -3.13 -18.93
CA GLY A 36 22.33 -2.05 -19.10
C GLY A 36 21.80 -0.63 -18.82
N ALA A 37 20.77 -0.47 -17.99
CA ALA A 37 20.16 0.82 -17.70
C ALA A 37 21.09 1.77 -16.90
N SER A 38 20.97 3.07 -17.17
CA SER A 38 21.74 4.13 -16.51
C SER A 38 21.38 4.28 -15.02
N GLY A 39 22.32 4.80 -14.22
CA GLY A 39 22.31 4.65 -12.75
C GLY A 39 21.06 5.16 -12.03
N ALA A 40 20.55 6.35 -12.36
CA ALA A 40 19.46 6.98 -11.61
C ALA A 40 18.10 6.29 -11.82
N GLU A 41 17.72 6.03 -13.07
CA GLU A 41 16.48 5.31 -13.40
C GLU A 41 16.52 3.86 -12.89
N LYS A 42 17.68 3.21 -12.98
CA LYS A 42 17.88 1.86 -12.44
C LYS A 42 17.67 1.83 -10.92
N ILE A 43 18.16 2.82 -10.18
CA ILE A 43 17.96 2.91 -8.73
C ILE A 43 16.49 3.12 -8.37
N ILE A 44 15.78 3.99 -9.09
CA ILE A 44 14.34 4.23 -8.86
C ILE A 44 13.55 2.94 -9.09
N GLY A 45 13.79 2.25 -10.21
CA GLY A 45 13.13 0.97 -10.51
C GLY A 45 13.37 -0.10 -9.44
N ILE A 46 14.62 -0.21 -8.97
CA ILE A 46 14.97 -1.12 -7.88
C ILE A 46 14.22 -0.77 -6.59
N LEU A 47 14.15 0.51 -6.22
CA LEU A 47 13.43 0.94 -5.02
C LEU A 47 11.93 0.64 -5.13
N GLU A 48 11.33 0.82 -6.30
CA GLU A 48 9.92 0.51 -6.53
C GLU A 48 9.62 -0.99 -6.41
N GLU A 49 10.47 -1.84 -6.99
CA GLU A 49 10.36 -3.29 -6.90
C GLU A 49 10.63 -3.79 -5.48
N LEU A 50 11.62 -3.23 -4.77
CA LEU A 50 11.88 -3.53 -3.37
C LEU A 50 10.73 -3.10 -2.45
N LEU A 51 10.16 -1.91 -2.66
CA LEU A 51 8.99 -1.45 -1.92
C LEU A 51 7.77 -2.35 -2.19
N LEU A 52 7.65 -2.94 -3.38
CA LEU A 52 6.61 -3.94 -3.69
C LEU A 52 6.84 -5.25 -2.94
N VAL A 53 8.07 -5.77 -2.93
CA VAL A 53 8.44 -6.95 -2.16
C VAL A 53 8.18 -6.73 -0.67
N LEU A 54 8.51 -5.54 -0.14
CA LEU A 54 8.23 -5.20 1.25
C LEU A 54 6.73 -5.18 1.56
N ILE A 55 5.86 -4.70 0.66
CA ILE A 55 4.40 -4.86 0.86
C ILE A 55 4.00 -6.31 0.96
N VAL A 56 4.46 -7.13 0.02
CA VAL A 56 4.06 -8.54 -0.03
C VAL A 56 4.51 -9.25 1.24
N LEU A 57 5.73 -8.96 1.71
CA LEU A 57 6.27 -9.48 2.96
C LEU A 57 5.49 -8.98 4.19
N GLU A 58 5.11 -7.70 4.21
CA GLU A 58 4.32 -7.11 5.30
C GLU A 58 2.94 -7.76 5.42
N ILE A 59 2.27 -7.95 4.27
CA ILE A 59 0.98 -8.65 4.22
C ILE A 59 1.16 -10.10 4.67
N PHE A 60 2.21 -10.79 4.23
CA PHE A 60 2.52 -12.16 4.67
C PHE A 60 2.67 -12.26 6.20
N VAL A 61 3.45 -11.36 6.81
CA VAL A 61 3.64 -11.34 8.29
C VAL A 61 2.34 -11.03 9.01
N THR A 62 1.51 -10.15 8.45
CA THR A 62 0.20 -9.82 9.03
C THR A 62 -0.77 -11.00 8.93
N VAL A 63 -0.78 -11.71 7.80
CA VAL A 63 -1.59 -12.93 7.64
C VAL A 63 -1.13 -13.99 8.65
N GLN A 64 0.18 -14.18 8.84
CA GLN A 64 0.76 -15.08 9.85
C GLN A 64 0.42 -14.71 11.30
N THR A 65 0.40 -13.42 11.63
CA THR A 65 0.00 -12.97 12.97
C THR A 65 -1.50 -13.09 13.19
N HIS A 66 -2.31 -12.89 12.14
CA HIS A 66 -3.76 -13.14 12.20
C HIS A 66 -4.09 -14.63 12.38
N LEU A 67 -3.34 -15.52 11.71
CA LEU A 67 -3.40 -16.98 11.88
C LEU A 67 -3.27 -17.42 13.35
N SER A 68 -2.57 -16.65 14.18
CA SER A 68 -2.35 -16.96 15.60
C SER A 68 -3.46 -16.45 16.54
N GLY A 69 -4.32 -15.53 16.08
CA GLY A 69 -5.32 -14.87 16.92
C GLY A 69 -6.66 -14.75 16.19
N GLY A 70 -7.48 -15.80 16.24
CA GLY A 70 -8.77 -15.98 15.53
C GLY A 70 -9.92 -15.02 15.87
N ARG A 71 -9.65 -13.72 16.03
CA ARG A 71 -10.65 -12.64 16.04
C ARG A 71 -10.19 -11.58 15.05
N LEU A 72 -11.13 -11.00 14.30
CA LEU A 72 -10.92 -9.76 13.54
C LEU A 72 -10.60 -8.63 14.53
N GLN A 73 -9.36 -8.60 14.99
CA GLN A 73 -8.82 -7.49 15.74
C GLN A 73 -8.56 -6.40 14.70
N LEU A 74 -9.27 -5.28 14.81
CA LEU A 74 -9.08 -4.15 13.89
C LEU A 74 -7.64 -3.61 13.96
N GLU A 75 -6.96 -3.84 15.07
CA GLU A 75 -5.61 -3.36 15.35
C GLU A 75 -4.55 -3.85 14.34
N PRO A 76 -4.36 -5.16 14.08
CA PRO A 76 -3.45 -5.63 13.03
C PRO A 76 -3.85 -5.17 11.62
N PHE A 77 -5.14 -5.02 11.32
CA PHE A 77 -5.58 -4.51 10.01
C PHE A 77 -5.23 -3.03 9.81
N ILE A 78 -5.37 -2.22 10.86
CA ILE A 78 -5.00 -0.79 10.84
C ILE A 78 -3.49 -0.61 10.67
N ILE A 79 -2.67 -1.47 11.29
CA ILE A 79 -1.20 -1.45 11.15
C ILE A 79 -0.80 -1.65 9.68
N VAL A 80 -1.37 -2.66 9.00
CA VAL A 80 -1.15 -2.85 7.55
C VAL A 80 -1.63 -1.65 6.75
N GLY A 81 -2.78 -1.08 7.10
CA GLY A 81 -3.32 0.11 6.45
C GLY A 81 -2.46 1.36 6.63
N ILE A 82 -1.60 1.43 7.66
CA ILE A 82 -0.60 2.49 7.86
C ILE A 82 0.64 2.20 7.02
N ILE A 83 1.14 0.97 7.04
CA ILE A 83 2.35 0.58 6.30
C ILE A 83 2.13 0.72 4.79
N ALA A 84 0.93 0.38 4.28
CA ALA A 84 0.56 0.62 2.89
C ALA A 84 0.63 2.11 2.50
N ILE A 85 0.27 3.02 3.41
CA ILE A 85 0.37 4.47 3.19
C ILE A 85 1.83 4.93 3.22
N ILE A 86 2.61 4.49 4.20
CA ILE A 86 4.04 4.85 4.32
C ILE A 86 4.78 4.41 3.04
N ARG A 87 4.54 3.18 2.59
CA ARG A 87 5.14 2.65 1.35
C ARG A 87 4.77 3.49 0.13
N HIS A 88 3.51 3.92 0.02
CA HIS A 88 3.08 4.79 -1.07
C HIS A 88 3.77 6.16 -1.01
N ILE A 89 3.88 6.76 0.17
CA ILE A 89 4.60 8.04 0.36
C ILE A 89 6.07 7.90 -0.03
N LEU A 90 6.75 6.84 0.41
CA LEU A 90 8.16 6.61 0.06
C LEU A 90 8.38 6.46 -1.44
N SER A 91 7.50 5.76 -2.15
CA SER A 91 7.56 5.66 -3.62
C SER A 91 7.38 7.02 -4.29
N VAL A 92 6.43 7.83 -3.82
CA VAL A 92 6.21 9.20 -4.33
C VAL A 92 7.43 10.09 -4.08
N VAL A 93 8.04 10.03 -2.90
CA VAL A 93 9.24 10.82 -2.57
C VAL A 93 10.44 10.45 -3.44
N VAL A 94 10.67 9.16 -3.68
CA VAL A 94 11.76 8.67 -4.54
C VAL A 94 11.61 9.20 -5.97
N ARG A 95 10.40 9.16 -6.52
CA ARG A 95 10.09 9.69 -7.86
C ARG A 95 10.26 11.22 -7.97
N LEU A 96 10.05 11.95 -6.87
CA LEU A 96 10.16 13.42 -6.85
C LEU A 96 11.58 13.93 -6.60
N THR A 97 12.42 13.17 -5.90
CA THR A 97 13.74 13.65 -5.45
C THR A 97 14.85 13.42 -6.48
N ILE A 98 14.67 12.47 -7.40
CA ILE A 98 15.68 12.16 -8.40
C ILE A 98 15.24 12.79 -9.73
N PRO A 99 15.84 13.92 -10.15
CA PRO A 99 15.58 14.46 -11.47
C PRO A 99 16.07 13.44 -12.50
N ALA A 100 15.14 12.90 -13.29
CA ALA A 100 15.49 12.21 -14.53
C ALA A 100 16.20 13.25 -15.40
N ILE A 101 17.52 13.14 -15.57
CA ILE A 101 18.34 14.04 -16.39
C ILE A 101 18.38 13.43 -17.80
N PRO A 102 17.64 13.96 -18.78
CA PRO A 102 17.60 13.33 -20.09
C PRO A 102 18.63 14.00 -20.99
N ALA A 103 19.37 13.19 -21.74
CA ALA A 103 20.46 13.63 -22.59
C ALA A 103 20.01 14.35 -23.88
N ASN A 104 18.70 14.41 -24.16
CA ASN A 104 18.13 15.01 -25.37
C ASN A 104 16.80 15.75 -25.08
N PRO A 105 16.65 17.05 -25.39
CA PRO A 105 15.50 17.87 -24.98
C PRO A 105 14.13 17.40 -25.51
N ALA A 106 14.06 16.60 -26.58
CA ALA A 106 12.81 16.05 -27.11
C ALA A 106 12.32 14.81 -26.35
N GLU A 107 13.19 13.83 -26.09
CA GLU A 107 12.86 12.65 -25.28
C GLU A 107 12.61 13.04 -23.81
N SER A 108 13.34 14.04 -23.34
CA SER A 108 13.17 14.65 -22.02
C SER A 108 11.73 15.07 -21.75
N ARG A 109 11.08 15.75 -22.71
CA ARG A 109 9.70 16.24 -22.52
C ARG A 109 8.69 15.11 -22.48
N GLN A 110 8.88 14.06 -23.26
CA GLN A 110 7.97 12.93 -23.31
C GLN A 110 8.08 12.08 -22.04
N GLN A 111 9.30 11.79 -21.58
CA GLN A 111 9.54 11.12 -20.30
C GLN A 111 9.02 11.92 -19.11
N LEU A 112 9.21 13.26 -19.11
CA LEU A 112 8.66 14.13 -18.06
C LEU A 112 7.13 14.11 -18.05
N MET A 113 6.48 14.07 -19.22
CA MET A 113 5.03 14.01 -19.33
C MET A 113 4.48 12.66 -18.85
N GLU A 114 5.16 11.56 -19.18
CA GLU A 114 4.81 10.22 -18.69
C GLU A 114 4.98 10.13 -17.17
N LEU A 115 6.08 10.67 -16.64
CA LEU A 115 6.36 10.72 -15.21
C LEU A 115 5.33 11.56 -14.45
N VAL A 116 4.90 12.69 -15.00
CA VAL A 116 3.84 13.55 -14.42
C VAL A 116 2.50 12.82 -14.39
N VAL A 117 2.18 12.02 -15.42
CA VAL A 117 0.95 11.22 -15.45
C VAL A 117 1.00 10.13 -14.37
N TYR A 118 2.11 9.41 -14.25
CA TYR A 118 2.26 8.40 -13.19
C TYR A 118 2.23 9.02 -11.79
N ALA A 119 2.96 10.11 -11.55
CA ALA A 119 2.97 10.83 -10.28
C ALA A 119 1.59 11.43 -9.94
N GLY A 120 0.89 11.99 -10.94
CA GLY A 120 -0.46 12.52 -10.79
C GLY A 120 -1.47 11.44 -10.42
N SER A 121 -1.39 10.26 -11.04
CA SER A 121 -2.27 9.13 -10.72
C SER A 121 -2.08 8.64 -9.28
N ALA A 122 -0.82 8.54 -8.83
CA ALA A 122 -0.48 8.17 -7.46
C ALA A 122 -0.97 9.22 -6.44
N PHE A 123 -0.89 10.51 -6.78
CA PHE A 123 -1.38 11.60 -5.93
C PHE A 123 -2.91 11.58 -5.78
N ILE A 124 -3.63 11.37 -6.87
CA ILE A 124 -5.11 11.26 -6.87
C ILE A 124 -5.57 10.10 -5.98
N LEU A 125 -4.89 8.96 -6.06
CA LEU A 125 -5.22 7.79 -5.24
C LEU A 125 -5.05 8.05 -3.74
N VAL A 126 -3.99 8.76 -3.35
CA VAL A 126 -3.77 9.16 -1.94
C VAL A 126 -4.81 10.16 -1.47
N ALA A 127 -5.11 11.15 -2.31
CA ALA A 127 -6.13 12.14 -1.99
C ALA A 127 -7.50 11.48 -1.81
N ALA A 128 -7.88 10.55 -2.68
CA ALA A 128 -9.10 9.77 -2.57
C ALA A 128 -9.14 8.94 -1.29
N LEU A 129 -8.04 8.26 -0.95
CA LEU A 129 -7.94 7.47 0.27
C LEU A 129 -8.00 8.33 1.55
N ALA A 130 -7.32 9.48 1.55
CA ALA A 130 -7.35 10.43 2.66
C ALA A 130 -8.77 10.99 2.87
N LEU A 131 -9.45 11.34 1.78
CA LEU A 131 -10.81 11.87 1.82
C LEU A 131 -11.82 10.82 2.29
N ALA A 132 -11.69 9.57 1.83
CA ALA A 132 -12.52 8.46 2.30
C ALA A 132 -12.34 8.21 3.81
N ARG A 133 -11.10 8.29 4.31
CA ARG A 133 -10.79 8.16 5.74
C ARG A 133 -11.32 9.31 6.58
N TRP A 134 -11.35 10.54 6.05
CA TRP A 134 -11.94 11.69 6.73
C TRP A 134 -13.48 11.64 6.76
N SER A 135 -14.11 11.14 5.69
CA SER A 135 -15.57 10.99 5.62
C SER A 135 -16.09 10.03 6.69
N GLN A 136 -15.38 8.92 6.93
CA GLN A 136 -15.75 7.93 7.95
C GLN A 136 -15.61 8.41 9.40
N ARG A 137 -15.08 9.62 9.64
CA ARG A 137 -14.89 10.19 10.98
C ARG A 137 -15.98 11.17 11.44
N ARG A 138 -17.05 11.41 10.67
CA ARG A 138 -18.16 12.28 11.13
C ARG A 138 -19.14 11.48 12.00
N PRO A 139 -19.25 11.75 13.32
CA PRO A 139 -20.28 11.15 14.16
C PRO A 139 -21.66 11.70 13.77
N ALA A 140 -22.66 10.84 13.67
CA ALA A 140 -24.05 11.25 13.49
C ALA A 140 -24.51 12.12 14.68
N PRO A 141 -25.19 13.26 14.46
CA PRO A 141 -25.76 14.05 15.55
C PRO A 141 -26.75 13.21 16.36
N SER A 142 -26.46 13.03 17.65
CA SER A 142 -27.35 12.39 18.62
C SER A 142 -28.61 13.25 18.81
N ALA A 143 -29.67 12.91 18.10
CA ALA A 143 -31.03 13.33 18.42
C ALA A 143 -31.52 12.48 19.59
N GLY A 144 -31.68 13.08 20.78
CA GLY A 144 -32.38 12.40 21.89
C GLY A 144 -32.05 12.92 23.27
N GLY A 145 -32.67 14.03 23.65
CA GLY A 145 -32.65 14.56 25.01
C GLY A 145 -33.93 15.33 25.33
N ARG A 146 -35.09 14.72 25.08
CA ARG A 146 -36.38 15.22 25.59
C ARG A 146 -36.40 14.94 27.09
N GLY A 147 -36.10 15.96 27.88
CA GLY A 147 -36.25 15.93 29.33
C GLY A 147 -37.73 15.88 29.68
N ASP A 148 -38.20 14.67 29.97
CA ASP A 148 -39.46 14.43 30.64
C ASP A 148 -39.16 14.41 32.15
N SER A 149 -39.38 15.55 32.79
CA SER A 149 -39.36 15.68 34.25
C SER A 149 -40.59 16.47 34.66
N GLY A 150 -41.75 15.86 34.42
CA GLY A 150 -43.03 16.19 35.01
C GLY A 150 -43.49 15.04 35.91
N ALA A 151 -44.04 15.42 37.06
CA ALA A 151 -44.81 14.59 37.99
C ALA A 151 -44.07 13.50 38.78
N SER A 152 -43.82 13.80 40.06
CA SER A 152 -44.66 13.23 41.13
C SER A 152 -44.35 13.94 42.44
N GLY A 153 -45.31 14.77 42.86
CA GLY A 153 -45.52 15.15 44.26
C GLY A 153 -46.55 14.22 44.89
#